data_AF-A0A8J4YD01-F1
#
_entry.id   AF-A0A8J4YD01-F1
#
_cell.length_a   1.000
_cell.length_b   1.000
_cell.length_c   1.000
_cell.angle_alpha   90.00
_cell.angle_beta   90.00
_cell.angle_gamma   90.00
#
_symmetry.space_group_name_H-M   'P 1'
#
loop_
_entity.id
_entity.type
_entity.pdbx_description
1 polymer ?
#
loop_
_entity_poly.entity_id
_entity_poly.type
_entity_poly.pdbx_seq_one_letter_code
_entity_poly.pdbx_strand_id
1 'polypeptide(L)'
;MGWKGRRVVLTAVMGRVKGDGRGNDDTVFMEDEVKREEYVMNEQGKVFVGAYKQSRGRPWAFGQFDDVVLPVAVYLLEISRIADPERGNPVKVVNSSDESGVLSGRWDGEYSDGVAPYKWSGSVRILEEYVKSGYQPVKYGQCWVFSALVTTVCRALGIPCRSVTNFVSAHDTNSSLTIDKFFDKQGEEIEGGPDGENYDSIWNFHVWNDVWMVRNDLPPGYGGWQAIDSTPQEESDHKMQCGPVSLVAIRRGDIGLSYDAPFVFAEVNADVMHWGEDKDSEWGWTRLKMNKYHVGRAILTKGPGKDDDAGEGDQEDVVNEYKNKEGTTSERLAIHNAIRGSSRAMQYYNFKKDVKEDVTFDLIEIEKIIVGRPFQVKVVVRNDSDQPRKVHAFLNSRSLYYTGVSVSHIKKAEGTFVLKPKASQDVAMTVQYSEYWKKLVEHCMMKIYAICRVEETGQTWTDEDDFTVEKPRLEIKIQKEKEVRVRKMCEATFSFTNPLDVPLTDCQLSVDGAGLMRPRAITVKNDIAPQAKFTHTMRFLPRVHGQRKVIATFNAKELFDVSGSKTLTVLKRE
;
A
#
# COMPACT_ATOMS: atom_id res chain seq x y z
N MET A 1 27.29 24.10 3.27
CA MET A 1 27.19 24.68 1.92
C MET A 1 26.19 25.83 1.90
N GLY A 2 26.63 27.05 1.59
CA GLY A 2 25.83 28.26 1.72
C GLY A 2 24.78 28.46 0.62
N TRP A 3 23.88 29.41 0.86
CA TRP A 3 22.74 29.91 0.06
C TRP A 3 22.88 29.93 -1.49
N LYS A 4 24.09 29.85 -2.06
CA LYS A 4 24.36 29.77 -3.51
C LYS A 4 24.04 28.39 -4.12
N GLY A 5 24.22 27.28 -3.39
CA GLY A 5 23.93 25.93 -3.89
C GLY A 5 22.43 25.68 -4.14
N ARG A 6 21.57 26.17 -3.24
CA ARG A 6 20.10 26.09 -3.40
C ARG A 6 19.60 26.81 -4.65
N ARG A 7 20.27 27.87 -5.08
CA ARG A 7 19.86 28.68 -6.24
C ARG A 7 20.16 27.96 -7.56
N VAL A 8 21.25 27.19 -7.67
CA VAL A 8 21.63 26.50 -8.91
C VAL A 8 20.69 25.35 -9.23
N VAL A 9 20.28 24.56 -8.23
CA VAL A 9 19.34 23.45 -8.38
C VAL A 9 17.93 23.97 -8.67
N LEU A 10 17.45 24.98 -7.92
CA LEU A 10 16.17 25.63 -8.23
C LEU A 10 16.18 26.30 -9.61
N THR A 11 17.33 26.80 -10.11
CA THR A 11 17.39 27.40 -11.47
C THR A 11 17.50 26.32 -12.56
N ALA A 12 18.12 25.17 -12.29
CA ALA A 12 18.12 24.03 -13.22
C ALA A 12 16.75 23.35 -13.30
N VAL A 13 16.00 23.28 -12.18
CA VAL A 13 14.63 22.76 -12.14
C VAL A 13 13.64 23.82 -12.65
N MET A 14 13.72 25.09 -12.22
CA MET A 14 12.81 26.16 -12.71
C MET A 14 13.12 26.63 -14.13
N GLY A 15 14.37 26.57 -14.60
CA GLY A 15 14.72 26.81 -16.00
C GLY A 15 14.15 25.75 -16.96
N ARG A 16 13.84 24.56 -16.44
CA ARG A 16 13.11 23.49 -17.14
C ARG A 16 11.57 23.60 -17.00
N VAL A 17 11.07 24.47 -16.11
CA VAL A 17 9.63 24.73 -15.90
C VAL A 17 9.15 25.97 -16.65
N LYS A 18 10.03 26.93 -16.95
CA LYS A 18 9.70 28.11 -17.78
C LYS A 18 10.37 27.98 -19.15
N GLY A 19 9.56 27.65 -20.15
CA GLY A 19 9.97 27.41 -21.54
C GLY A 19 11.01 28.39 -22.09
N ASP A 20 12.27 28.00 -22.00
CA ASP A 20 13.40 28.65 -22.69
C ASP A 20 13.62 28.06 -24.10
N GLY A 21 12.67 27.25 -24.58
CA GLY A 21 12.75 26.57 -25.87
C GLY A 21 13.64 25.32 -25.90
N ARG A 22 14.27 24.94 -24.77
CA ARG A 22 15.08 23.70 -24.65
C ARG A 22 14.43 22.61 -23.78
N GLY A 23 13.29 22.89 -23.15
CA GLY A 23 12.62 21.96 -22.24
C GLY A 23 11.98 20.72 -22.89
N ASN A 24 11.70 20.74 -24.20
CA ASN A 24 11.03 19.63 -24.90
C ASN A 24 11.96 18.45 -25.21
N ASP A 25 13.29 18.62 -25.09
CA ASP A 25 14.27 17.57 -25.39
C ASP A 25 14.66 16.75 -24.13
N ASP A 26 14.17 17.15 -22.93
CA ASP A 26 14.44 16.42 -21.69
C ASP A 26 13.60 15.13 -21.64
N THR A 27 14.27 14.00 -21.43
CA THR A 27 13.66 12.67 -21.33
C THR A 27 12.63 12.54 -20.20
N VAL A 28 12.62 13.45 -19.22
CA VAL A 28 11.61 13.49 -18.14
C VAL A 28 10.63 14.67 -18.26
N PHE A 29 10.54 15.29 -19.43
CA PHE A 29 9.65 16.44 -19.65
C PHE A 29 8.18 16.10 -19.43
N MET A 30 7.52 16.89 -18.56
CA MET A 30 6.10 16.81 -18.27
C MET A 30 5.45 18.15 -18.62
N GLU A 31 4.57 18.18 -19.61
CA GLU A 31 4.02 19.44 -20.17
C GLU A 31 3.08 20.19 -19.21
N ASP A 32 2.27 19.47 -18.45
CA ASP A 32 1.25 20.04 -17.56
C ASP A 32 1.87 20.67 -16.31
N GLU A 33 1.64 21.97 -16.12
CA GLU A 33 2.21 22.74 -15.01
C GLU A 33 1.68 22.30 -13.63
N VAL A 34 0.40 21.94 -13.53
CA VAL A 34 -0.21 21.48 -12.28
C VAL A 34 0.37 20.12 -11.88
N LYS A 35 0.59 19.24 -12.86
CA LYS A 35 1.28 17.96 -12.64
C LYS A 35 2.75 18.15 -12.29
N ARG A 36 3.47 19.09 -12.93
CA ARG A 36 4.86 19.43 -12.53
C ARG A 36 4.92 19.95 -11.09
N GLU A 37 3.99 20.81 -10.70
CA GLU A 37 3.93 21.30 -9.32
C GLU A 37 3.69 20.15 -8.34
N GLU A 38 2.76 19.23 -8.64
CA GLU A 38 2.50 18.07 -7.77
C GLU A 38 3.66 17.06 -7.72
N TYR A 39 4.19 16.68 -8.87
CA TYR A 39 5.08 15.52 -9.00
C TYR A 39 6.57 15.86 -8.94
N VAL A 40 6.94 17.14 -8.88
CA VAL A 40 8.33 17.61 -8.68
C VAL A 40 8.42 18.57 -7.48
N MET A 41 7.57 19.60 -7.45
CA MET A 41 7.74 20.71 -6.50
C MET A 41 7.08 20.48 -5.15
N ASN A 42 5.99 19.71 -5.08
CA ASN A 42 5.25 19.50 -3.85
C ASN A 42 6.05 18.63 -2.87
N GLU A 43 6.37 19.19 -1.70
CA GLU A 43 7.13 18.51 -0.63
C GLU A 43 6.25 17.77 0.37
N GLN A 44 4.93 17.81 0.16
CA GLN A 44 3.92 17.29 1.06
C GLN A 44 3.03 16.33 0.26
N GLY A 45 2.63 15.22 0.87
CA GLY A 45 1.78 14.26 0.19
C GLY A 45 0.99 13.38 1.13
N LYS A 46 0.35 12.39 0.53
CA LYS A 46 -0.27 11.27 1.21
C LYS A 46 0.14 9.99 0.51
N VAL A 47 0.26 8.93 1.30
CA VAL A 47 0.37 7.56 0.80
C VAL A 47 -0.85 6.80 1.27
N PHE A 48 -1.58 6.17 0.36
CA PHE A 48 -2.81 5.46 0.71
C PHE A 48 -2.48 4.09 1.28
N VAL A 49 -3.16 3.71 2.36
CA VAL A 49 -2.96 2.45 3.08
C VAL A 49 -4.32 1.93 3.56
N GLY A 50 -4.37 0.71 4.10
CA GLY A 50 -5.59 0.11 4.64
C GLY A 50 -6.19 -0.93 3.70
N ALA A 51 -7.45 -1.27 3.88
CA ALA A 51 -8.17 -2.18 2.98
C ALA A 51 -8.84 -1.40 1.84
N TYR A 52 -9.10 -2.04 0.70
CA TYR A 52 -9.71 -1.43 -0.48
C TYR A 52 -10.93 -0.52 -0.18
N LYS A 53 -11.88 -1.01 0.62
CA LYS A 53 -13.13 -0.28 0.96
C LYS A 53 -12.96 0.78 2.05
N GLN A 54 -11.85 0.74 2.77
CA GLN A 54 -11.53 1.59 3.91
C GLN A 54 -10.16 2.24 3.71
N SER A 55 -9.83 2.59 2.47
CA SER A 55 -8.56 3.22 2.16
C SER A 55 -8.46 4.53 2.94
N ARG A 56 -7.26 4.79 3.48
CA ARG A 56 -6.97 6.04 4.18
C ARG A 56 -5.65 6.61 3.70
N GLY A 57 -5.62 7.91 3.54
CA GLY A 57 -4.42 8.65 3.20
C GLY A 57 -3.58 8.89 4.46
N ARG A 58 -2.40 8.26 4.53
CA ARG A 58 -1.38 8.57 5.52
C ARG A 58 -0.63 9.83 5.06
N PRO A 59 -0.71 10.96 5.77
CA PRO A 59 0.06 12.14 5.39
C PRO A 59 1.56 11.88 5.50
N TRP A 60 2.34 12.39 4.56
CA TRP A 60 3.80 12.24 4.52
C TRP A 60 4.51 13.54 4.15
N ALA A 61 5.60 13.85 4.86
CA ALA A 61 6.51 14.93 4.50
C ALA A 61 7.67 14.39 3.65
N PHE A 62 7.63 14.59 2.34
CA PHE A 62 8.74 14.23 1.45
C PHE A 62 9.97 15.12 1.73
N GLY A 63 9.78 16.44 1.72
CA GLY A 63 10.81 17.40 2.15
C GLY A 63 12.05 17.43 1.26
N GLN A 64 11.90 17.22 -0.05
CA GLN A 64 13.02 17.11 -1.00
C GLN A 64 13.94 18.34 -1.08
N PHE A 65 13.51 19.52 -0.61
CA PHE A 65 14.35 20.73 -0.55
C PHE A 65 15.04 20.94 0.81
N ASP A 66 14.90 20.00 1.74
CA ASP A 66 15.69 19.99 2.96
C ASP A 66 17.18 19.74 2.66
N ASP A 67 18.07 20.25 3.50
CA ASP A 67 19.51 20.31 3.20
C ASP A 67 20.22 18.95 3.21
N VAL A 68 19.60 17.91 3.79
CA VAL A 68 20.13 16.55 3.77
C VAL A 68 19.81 15.79 2.48
N VAL A 69 18.71 16.10 1.80
CA VAL A 69 18.14 15.21 0.77
C VAL A 69 19.00 15.15 -0.48
N LEU A 70 19.25 16.29 -1.13
CA LEU A 70 20.02 16.31 -2.37
C LEU A 70 21.45 15.76 -2.21
N PRO A 71 22.20 16.09 -1.14
CA PRO A 71 23.49 15.44 -0.89
C PRO A 71 23.41 13.91 -0.79
N VAL A 72 22.39 13.37 -0.11
CA VAL A 72 22.20 11.92 -0.05
C VAL A 72 21.83 11.35 -1.43
N ALA A 73 20.96 11.99 -2.19
CA ALA A 73 20.61 11.55 -3.55
C ALA A 73 21.86 11.49 -4.46
N VAL A 74 22.75 12.47 -4.37
CA VAL A 74 24.02 12.46 -5.12
C VAL A 74 24.95 11.35 -4.61
N TYR A 75 25.06 11.14 -3.31
CA TYR A 75 25.84 10.05 -2.73
C TYR A 75 25.34 8.67 -3.21
N LEU A 76 24.02 8.45 -3.28
CA LEU A 76 23.44 7.21 -3.82
C LEU A 76 23.86 6.99 -5.28
N LEU A 77 23.91 8.03 -6.11
CA LEU A 77 24.41 7.94 -7.48
C LEU A 77 25.92 7.62 -7.56
N GLU A 78 26.70 8.02 -6.56
CA GLU A 78 28.13 7.72 -6.49
C GLU A 78 28.38 6.25 -6.15
N ILE A 79 27.57 5.65 -5.28
CA ILE A 79 27.71 4.25 -4.84
C ILE A 79 26.98 3.25 -5.74
N SER A 80 26.03 3.69 -6.57
CA SER A 80 25.25 2.83 -7.49
C SER A 80 26.08 2.21 -8.63
N ARG A 81 27.36 2.60 -8.77
CA ARG A 81 28.28 2.19 -9.84
C ARG A 81 27.80 2.58 -11.25
N ILE A 82 26.81 3.45 -11.38
CA ILE A 82 26.45 4.08 -12.65
C ILE A 82 27.59 5.00 -13.08
N ALA A 83 28.14 4.78 -14.27
CA ALA A 83 29.15 5.65 -14.86
C ALA A 83 28.62 7.09 -15.03
N ASP A 84 29.44 8.10 -14.76
CA ASP A 84 29.02 9.51 -14.77
C ASP A 84 28.21 9.94 -16.02
N PRO A 85 28.57 9.53 -17.26
CA PRO A 85 27.78 9.90 -18.46
C PRO A 85 26.37 9.30 -18.48
N GLU A 86 26.15 8.19 -17.79
CA GLU A 86 24.88 7.45 -17.74
C GLU A 86 23.93 7.98 -16.66
N ARG A 87 24.41 8.86 -15.76
CA ARG A 87 23.58 9.48 -14.72
C ARG A 87 22.56 10.48 -15.27
N GLY A 88 22.67 10.84 -16.55
CA GLY A 88 21.64 11.60 -17.27
C GLY A 88 20.51 10.74 -17.83
N ASN A 89 20.61 9.41 -17.78
CA ASN A 89 19.60 8.49 -18.27
C ASN A 89 18.65 8.07 -17.13
N PRO A 90 17.39 8.54 -17.12
CA PRO A 90 16.46 8.25 -16.04
C PRO A 90 16.16 6.75 -15.89
N VAL A 91 16.18 5.98 -16.99
CA VAL A 91 15.96 4.53 -16.97
C VAL A 91 17.04 3.83 -16.13
N LYS A 92 18.31 4.21 -16.31
CA LYS A 92 19.43 3.63 -15.56
C LYS A 92 19.47 4.10 -14.11
N VAL A 93 19.14 5.36 -13.87
CA VAL A 93 19.14 5.94 -12.51
C VAL A 93 18.12 5.23 -11.62
N VAL A 94 16.90 4.97 -12.10
CA VAL A 94 15.86 4.34 -11.28
C VAL A 94 16.01 2.81 -11.17
N ASN A 95 16.66 2.16 -12.14
CA ASN A 95 16.95 0.72 -12.11
C ASN A 95 18.28 0.39 -11.41
N SER A 96 18.75 1.23 -10.49
CA SER A 96 20.01 0.99 -9.79
C SER A 96 19.76 0.65 -8.33
N SER A 97 19.87 -0.64 -8.02
CA SER A 97 19.90 -1.15 -6.64
C SER A 97 21.32 -1.51 -6.23
N ASP A 98 21.65 -1.19 -4.98
CA ASP A 98 22.82 -1.70 -4.26
C ASP A 98 22.38 -2.63 -3.12
N GLU A 99 23.26 -3.53 -2.69
CA GLU A 99 23.00 -4.47 -1.60
C GLU A 99 23.03 -3.77 -0.21
N SER A 100 23.16 -2.44 -0.14
CA SER A 100 23.42 -1.67 1.09
C SER A 100 22.72 -0.31 1.10
N GLY A 101 21.46 -0.31 0.67
CA GLY A 101 20.65 0.90 0.48
C GLY A 101 20.31 1.67 1.76
N VAL A 102 19.38 2.62 1.64
CA VAL A 102 19.08 3.57 2.73
C VAL A 102 18.29 2.95 3.89
N LEU A 103 17.46 1.95 3.63
CA LEU A 103 16.41 1.50 4.56
C LEU A 103 16.37 -0.02 4.62
N SER A 104 16.30 -0.58 5.84
CA SER A 104 16.10 -2.02 6.05
C SER A 104 14.61 -2.33 6.19
N GLY A 105 14.11 -3.25 5.37
CA GLY A 105 12.73 -3.73 5.43
C GLY A 105 12.50 -4.70 6.59
N ARG A 106 11.34 -4.61 7.26
CA ARG A 106 10.93 -5.60 8.27
C ARG A 106 9.40 -5.63 8.46
N TRP A 107 8.85 -6.85 8.51
CA TRP A 107 7.40 -7.11 8.54
C TRP A 107 6.97 -8.07 9.66
N ASP A 108 7.89 -8.50 10.53
CA ASP A 108 7.62 -9.48 11.59
C ASP A 108 6.96 -8.87 12.85
N GLY A 109 6.75 -7.55 12.89
CA GLY A 109 6.18 -6.87 14.06
C GLY A 109 7.19 -6.54 15.16
N GLU A 110 8.45 -6.98 15.05
CA GLU A 110 9.48 -6.83 16.09
C GLU A 110 10.47 -5.72 15.72
N TYR A 111 10.33 -4.56 16.35
CA TYR A 111 11.11 -3.35 16.01
C TYR A 111 11.90 -2.77 17.18
N SER A 112 12.18 -3.57 18.20
CA SER A 112 12.81 -3.09 19.45
C SER A 112 14.22 -2.53 19.25
N ASP A 113 14.94 -2.95 18.21
CA ASP A 113 16.28 -2.47 17.84
C ASP A 113 16.28 -1.36 16.76
N GLY A 114 15.10 -0.81 16.43
CA GLY A 114 14.96 0.24 15.43
C GLY A 114 13.72 1.12 15.66
N VAL A 115 13.27 1.76 14.58
CA VAL A 115 12.03 2.53 14.57
C VAL A 115 10.96 1.71 13.84
N ALA A 116 9.85 1.45 14.51
CA ALA A 116 8.71 0.77 13.89
C ALA A 116 8.23 1.58 12.66
N PRO A 117 7.98 0.94 11.50
CA PRO A 117 7.67 1.62 10.23
C PRO A 117 6.52 2.63 10.32
N TYR A 118 5.48 2.33 11.11
CA TYR A 118 4.33 3.21 11.32
C TYR A 118 4.62 4.46 12.17
N LYS A 119 5.82 4.63 12.73
CA LYS A 119 6.22 5.84 13.49
C LYS A 119 6.77 6.94 12.59
N TRP A 120 7.16 6.63 11.36
CA TRP A 120 7.67 7.60 10.40
C TRP A 120 6.56 8.53 9.90
N SER A 121 6.87 9.83 9.86
CA SER A 121 5.98 10.89 9.38
C SER A 121 6.54 11.61 8.14
N GLY A 122 7.76 11.28 7.71
CA GLY A 122 8.48 11.97 6.65
C GLY A 122 9.84 11.36 6.35
N SER A 123 10.39 11.66 5.18
CA SER A 123 11.63 11.08 4.66
C SER A 123 12.89 11.76 5.23
N VAL A 124 12.79 13.04 5.59
CA VAL A 124 13.94 13.84 6.05
C VAL A 124 14.60 13.22 7.28
N ARG A 125 13.82 12.74 8.24
CA ARG A 125 14.37 12.12 9.46
C ARG A 125 15.12 10.82 9.14
N ILE A 126 14.60 10.01 8.22
CA ILE A 126 15.24 8.77 7.77
C ILE A 126 16.61 9.11 7.14
N LEU A 127 16.64 10.07 6.21
CA LEU A 127 17.87 10.48 5.54
C LEU A 127 18.88 11.13 6.50
N GLU A 128 18.42 11.89 7.49
CA GLU A 128 19.30 12.40 8.56
C GLU A 128 19.90 11.27 9.40
N GLU A 129 19.12 10.25 9.75
CA GLU A 129 19.60 9.09 10.50
C GLU A 129 20.60 8.27 9.66
N TYR A 130 20.35 8.09 8.38
CA TYR A 130 21.26 7.44 7.43
C TYR A 130 22.62 8.15 7.36
N VAL A 131 22.62 9.49 7.28
CA VAL A 131 23.88 10.25 7.30
C VAL A 131 24.57 10.16 8.66
N LYS A 132 23.83 10.26 9.77
CA LYS A 132 24.39 10.20 11.14
C LYS A 132 24.97 8.83 11.47
N SER A 133 24.44 7.75 10.90
CA SER A 133 24.94 6.39 11.08
C SER A 133 26.18 6.08 10.23
N GLY A 134 26.67 7.03 9.44
CA GLY A 134 27.77 6.79 8.49
C GLY A 134 27.30 5.99 7.27
N TYR A 135 26.12 6.32 6.76
CA TYR A 135 25.50 5.69 5.58
C TYR A 135 25.19 4.20 5.78
N GLN A 136 24.78 3.83 6.99
CA GLN A 136 24.29 2.48 7.30
C GLN A 136 22.76 2.42 7.19
N PRO A 137 22.18 1.34 6.64
CA PRO A 137 20.74 1.20 6.46
C PRO A 137 19.94 1.52 7.74
N VAL A 138 18.91 2.36 7.59
CA VAL A 138 18.05 2.79 8.69
C VAL A 138 16.99 1.73 8.96
N LYS A 139 16.80 1.39 10.23
CA LYS A 139 15.83 0.41 10.70
C LYS A 139 14.57 1.11 11.22
N TYR A 140 13.35 0.81 10.78
CA TYR A 140 12.92 -0.10 9.71
C TYR A 140 11.92 0.58 8.76
N GLY A 141 11.72 -0.04 7.61
CA GLY A 141 10.75 0.33 6.59
C GLY A 141 9.80 -0.79 6.19
N GLN A 142 8.69 -0.39 5.60
CA GLN A 142 7.74 -1.22 4.86
C GLN A 142 7.38 -0.48 3.55
N CYS A 143 6.60 -1.08 2.64
CA CYS A 143 6.49 -0.60 1.25
C CYS A 143 6.14 0.89 1.12
N TRP A 144 5.22 1.43 1.94
CA TRP A 144 4.88 2.86 1.90
C TRP A 144 6.04 3.77 2.34
N VAL A 145 6.92 3.30 3.22
CA VAL A 145 8.11 4.04 3.65
C VAL A 145 9.15 4.04 2.53
N PHE A 146 9.36 2.88 1.88
CA PHE A 146 10.21 2.76 0.70
C PHE A 146 9.72 3.69 -0.42
N SER A 147 8.44 3.59 -0.79
CA SER A 147 7.83 4.42 -1.83
C SER A 147 7.93 5.92 -1.52
N ALA A 148 7.72 6.32 -0.26
CA ALA A 148 7.81 7.73 0.10
C ALA A 148 9.25 8.27 0.08
N LEU A 149 10.23 7.42 0.44
CA LEU A 149 11.65 7.74 0.34
C LEU A 149 12.10 7.88 -1.12
N VAL A 150 11.69 6.95 -2.00
CA VAL A 150 11.96 7.03 -3.45
C VAL A 150 11.31 8.27 -4.05
N THR A 151 10.06 8.58 -3.71
CA THR A 151 9.40 9.82 -4.15
C THR A 151 10.24 11.05 -3.81
N THR A 152 10.82 11.06 -2.60
CA THR A 152 11.66 12.17 -2.13
C THR A 152 12.94 12.29 -2.96
N VAL A 153 13.63 11.18 -3.22
CA VAL A 153 14.88 11.14 -3.98
C VAL A 153 14.64 11.49 -5.46
N CYS A 154 13.65 10.88 -6.11
CA CYS A 154 13.29 11.16 -7.49
C CYS A 154 12.94 12.65 -7.70
N ARG A 155 12.11 13.23 -6.81
CA ARG A 155 11.76 14.65 -6.88
C ARG A 155 12.97 15.56 -6.64
N ALA A 156 13.88 15.19 -5.74
CA ALA A 156 15.13 15.94 -5.52
C ALA A 156 16.05 15.92 -6.76
N LEU A 157 16.06 14.82 -7.51
CA LEU A 157 16.80 14.68 -8.78
C LEU A 157 16.07 15.33 -9.98
N GLY A 158 14.82 15.76 -9.81
CA GLY A 158 14.02 16.39 -10.86
C GLY A 158 13.25 15.40 -11.74
N ILE A 159 13.16 14.12 -11.35
CA ILE A 159 12.35 13.10 -12.02
C ILE A 159 10.91 13.22 -11.47
N PRO A 160 9.90 13.54 -12.29
CA PRO A 160 8.52 13.60 -11.80
C PRO A 160 8.09 12.23 -11.28
N CYS A 161 7.64 12.19 -10.03
CA CYS A 161 7.36 10.95 -9.33
C CYS A 161 6.11 11.07 -8.45
N ARG A 162 5.28 10.02 -8.45
CA ARG A 162 4.15 9.85 -7.53
C ARG A 162 4.23 8.51 -6.81
N SER A 163 3.77 8.48 -5.57
CA SER A 163 3.57 7.24 -4.81
C SER A 163 2.21 6.66 -5.21
N VAL A 164 2.17 5.35 -5.45
CA VAL A 164 0.99 4.65 -5.95
C VAL A 164 0.71 3.46 -5.05
N THR A 165 -0.54 3.32 -4.64
CA THR A 165 -1.01 2.22 -3.80
C THR A 165 -1.92 1.31 -4.59
N ASN A 166 -1.54 0.05 -4.77
CA ASN A 166 -2.41 -1.00 -5.29
C ASN A 166 -3.11 -1.72 -4.15
N PHE A 167 -4.44 -1.80 -4.18
CA PHE A 167 -5.22 -2.54 -3.19
C PHE A 167 -5.56 -3.94 -3.69
N VAL A 168 -5.40 -4.93 -2.81
CA VAL A 168 -5.47 -6.35 -3.15
C VAL A 168 -4.36 -6.72 -4.16
N SER A 169 -3.12 -6.41 -3.79
CA SER A 169 -1.93 -6.60 -4.64
C SER A 169 -1.48 -8.05 -4.56
N ALA A 170 -1.42 -8.72 -5.70
CA ALA A 170 -0.86 -10.06 -5.77
C ALA A 170 0.66 -10.01 -5.60
N HIS A 171 1.22 -11.02 -4.95
CA HIS A 171 2.64 -11.32 -4.96
C HIS A 171 2.79 -12.75 -5.47
N ASP A 172 2.98 -12.86 -6.78
CA ASP A 172 3.21 -14.13 -7.49
C ASP A 172 4.68 -14.51 -7.37
N THR A 173 4.95 -15.62 -6.69
CA THR A 173 6.30 -16.10 -6.37
C THR A 173 6.83 -17.12 -7.38
N ASN A 174 5.98 -17.57 -8.31
CA ASN A 174 6.30 -18.67 -9.22
C ASN A 174 6.06 -18.33 -10.71
N SER A 175 5.76 -17.05 -11.01
CA SER A 175 5.53 -16.52 -12.37
C SER A 175 4.41 -17.23 -13.13
N SER A 176 3.40 -17.72 -12.40
CA SER A 176 2.21 -18.36 -12.98
C SER A 176 1.19 -17.36 -13.49
N LEU A 177 1.32 -16.07 -13.14
CA LEU A 177 0.31 -15.02 -13.34
C LEU A 177 -1.02 -15.34 -12.63
N THR A 178 -0.99 -16.26 -11.67
CA THR A 178 -2.11 -16.68 -10.84
C THR A 178 -1.69 -16.65 -9.38
N ILE A 179 -2.66 -16.56 -8.48
CA ILE A 179 -2.43 -16.75 -7.05
C ILE A 179 -3.17 -18.01 -6.64
N ASP A 180 -2.41 -19.04 -6.26
CA ASP A 180 -2.95 -20.36 -5.96
C ASP A 180 -3.08 -20.58 -4.44
N LYS A 181 -4.31 -20.75 -3.95
CA LYS A 181 -4.60 -21.09 -2.54
C LYS A 181 -5.12 -22.50 -2.43
N PHE A 182 -4.57 -23.27 -1.49
CA PHE A 182 -4.92 -24.67 -1.27
C PHE A 182 -5.67 -24.83 0.05
N PHE A 183 -6.73 -25.63 0.05
CA PHE A 183 -7.56 -25.86 1.23
C PHE A 183 -7.72 -27.36 1.51
N ASP A 184 -7.56 -27.73 2.78
CA ASP A 184 -7.80 -29.09 3.25
C ASP A 184 -9.30 -29.42 3.31
N LYS A 185 -9.64 -30.65 3.73
CA LYS A 185 -11.04 -31.11 3.84
C LYS A 185 -11.83 -30.41 4.95
N GLN A 186 -11.13 -29.81 5.90
CA GLN A 186 -11.69 -29.05 7.00
C GLN A 186 -11.90 -27.58 6.60
N GLY A 187 -11.45 -27.19 5.41
CA GLY A 187 -11.53 -25.82 4.90
C GLY A 187 -10.43 -24.91 5.44
N GLU A 188 -9.37 -25.45 6.02
CA GLU A 188 -8.21 -24.66 6.42
C GLU A 188 -7.27 -24.48 5.23
N GLU A 189 -6.73 -23.27 5.08
CA GLU A 189 -5.72 -22.97 4.07
C GLU A 189 -4.40 -23.68 4.42
N ILE A 190 -3.82 -24.34 3.43
CA ILE A 190 -2.54 -25.05 3.52
C ILE A 190 -1.45 -24.05 3.14
N GLU A 191 -0.83 -23.46 4.16
CA GLU A 191 0.29 -22.54 4.01
C GLU A 191 1.47 -23.24 3.30
N GLY A 192 2.05 -22.59 2.29
CA GLY A 192 3.08 -23.20 1.44
C GLY A 192 2.52 -24.08 0.32
N GLY A 193 1.20 -24.28 0.24
CA GLY A 193 0.60 -25.22 -0.70
C GLY A 193 0.96 -26.69 -0.39
N PRO A 194 0.62 -27.64 -1.29
CA PRO A 194 0.77 -29.07 -1.04
C PRO A 194 2.23 -29.51 -0.86
N ASP A 195 3.16 -28.85 -1.55
CA ASP A 195 4.57 -29.19 -1.58
C ASP A 195 5.43 -28.29 -0.67
N GLY A 196 4.83 -27.28 -0.02
CA GLY A 196 5.53 -26.32 0.83
C GLY A 196 6.34 -25.27 0.07
N GLU A 197 6.13 -25.10 -1.23
CA GLU A 197 6.86 -24.19 -2.11
C GLU A 197 6.01 -23.03 -2.66
N ASN A 198 4.72 -23.01 -2.36
CA ASN A 198 3.82 -21.94 -2.79
C ASN A 198 3.68 -20.86 -1.72
N TYR A 199 4.38 -19.76 -1.92
CA TYR A 199 4.36 -18.59 -1.05
C TYR A 199 3.58 -17.42 -1.66
N ASP A 200 2.72 -17.70 -2.65
CA ASP A 200 1.88 -16.69 -3.27
C ASP A 200 1.01 -16.03 -2.20
N SER A 201 0.95 -14.70 -2.25
CA SER A 201 0.20 -13.94 -1.26
C SER A 201 -0.57 -12.79 -1.89
N ILE A 202 -1.59 -12.33 -1.18
CA ILE A 202 -2.37 -11.16 -1.57
C ILE A 202 -2.23 -10.13 -0.46
N TRP A 203 -1.49 -9.07 -0.76
CA TRP A 203 -1.28 -7.96 0.12
C TRP A 203 -2.55 -7.11 0.10
N ASN A 204 -3.05 -6.72 1.27
CA ASN A 204 -4.21 -5.84 1.41
C ASN A 204 -4.01 -4.54 0.62
N PHE A 205 -2.78 -4.03 0.70
CA PHE A 205 -2.27 -3.02 -0.20
C PHE A 205 -0.76 -3.20 -0.39
N HIS A 206 -0.26 -2.75 -1.51
CA HIS A 206 1.17 -2.57 -1.77
C HIS A 206 1.42 -1.18 -2.34
N VAL A 207 2.59 -0.61 -2.07
CA VAL A 207 2.91 0.76 -2.47
C VAL A 207 4.26 0.81 -3.18
N TRP A 208 4.25 1.33 -4.40
CA TRP A 208 5.42 1.55 -5.23
C TRP A 208 5.42 2.99 -5.78
N ASN A 209 6.18 3.26 -6.83
CA ASN A 209 6.26 4.59 -7.45
C ASN A 209 5.99 4.54 -8.95
N ASP A 210 5.30 5.56 -9.47
CA ASP A 210 5.36 5.88 -10.89
C ASP A 210 6.35 7.02 -11.11
N VAL A 211 7.23 6.86 -12.08
CA VAL A 211 8.17 7.88 -12.55
C VAL A 211 7.90 8.23 -14.02
N TRP A 212 7.92 9.51 -14.36
CA TRP A 212 7.60 9.98 -15.71
C TRP A 212 8.87 10.09 -16.57
N MET A 213 8.93 9.34 -17.67
CA MET A 213 10.03 9.41 -18.62
C MET A 213 9.66 8.87 -20.01
N VAL A 214 10.46 9.23 -21.01
CA VAL A 214 10.47 8.53 -22.31
C VAL A 214 11.23 7.21 -22.20
N ARG A 215 10.84 6.22 -23.02
CA ARG A 215 11.47 4.89 -23.08
C ARG A 215 12.09 4.66 -24.45
N ASN A 216 13.24 5.30 -24.69
CA ASN A 216 13.98 5.17 -25.96
C ASN A 216 14.56 3.77 -26.20
N ASP A 217 14.61 2.96 -25.14
CA ASP A 217 14.96 1.53 -25.14
C ASP A 217 13.81 0.62 -25.58
N LEU A 218 12.57 1.13 -25.64
CA LEU A 218 11.37 0.39 -26.06
C LEU A 218 10.82 0.91 -27.41
N PRO A 219 9.93 0.17 -28.08
CA PRO A 219 9.20 0.69 -29.23
C PRO A 219 8.42 1.98 -28.91
N PRO A 220 8.15 2.85 -29.89
CA PRO A 220 7.34 4.05 -29.68
C PRO A 220 5.97 3.72 -29.06
N GLY A 221 5.57 4.50 -28.05
CA GLY A 221 4.28 4.35 -27.36
C GLY A 221 4.34 3.78 -25.94
N TYR A 222 5.52 3.42 -25.42
CA TYR A 222 5.72 2.93 -24.05
C TYR A 222 6.30 3.96 -23.06
N GLY A 223 6.51 5.21 -23.49
CA GLY A 223 6.86 6.32 -22.59
C GLY A 223 5.71 6.79 -21.70
N GLY A 224 5.96 7.81 -20.88
CA GLY A 224 5.01 8.31 -19.87
C GLY A 224 5.33 7.73 -18.50
N TRP A 225 4.31 7.36 -17.73
CA TRP A 225 4.50 6.73 -16.41
C TRP A 225 5.13 5.35 -16.52
N GLN A 226 6.14 5.11 -15.67
CA GLN A 226 6.80 3.83 -15.50
C GLN A 226 6.75 3.43 -14.03
N ALA A 227 6.30 2.22 -13.73
CA ALA A 227 6.31 1.67 -12.38
C ALA A 227 7.75 1.28 -12.00
N ILE A 228 8.18 1.70 -10.81
CA ILE A 228 9.40 1.23 -10.15
C ILE A 228 9.02 0.84 -8.72
N ASP A 229 9.63 -0.24 -8.21
CA ASP A 229 9.44 -0.66 -6.83
C ASP A 229 10.78 -0.91 -6.15
N SER A 230 10.92 -0.30 -4.98
CA SER A 230 12.10 -0.41 -4.11
C SER A 230 11.85 -1.30 -2.89
N THR A 231 10.64 -1.83 -2.75
CA THR A 231 10.33 -2.86 -1.77
C THR A 231 11.01 -4.15 -2.23
N PRO A 232 11.88 -4.75 -1.42
CA PRO A 232 12.57 -5.97 -1.81
C PRO A 232 11.59 -7.15 -1.77
N GLN A 233 11.02 -7.51 -2.93
CA GLN A 233 10.13 -8.67 -3.10
C GLN A 233 10.80 -9.78 -3.91
N GLU A 234 11.09 -9.52 -5.18
CA GLU A 234 11.69 -10.48 -6.10
C GLU A 234 13.08 -10.03 -6.56
N GLU A 235 13.93 -11.00 -6.89
CA GLU A 235 15.22 -10.74 -7.51
C GLU A 235 15.06 -10.51 -9.03
N SER A 236 15.65 -9.43 -9.53
CA SER A 236 15.82 -9.13 -10.96
C SER A 236 17.30 -8.90 -11.24
N ASP A 237 17.86 -9.61 -12.21
CA ASP A 237 19.31 -9.63 -12.51
C ASP A 237 20.19 -9.88 -11.26
N HIS A 238 19.76 -10.80 -10.39
CA HIS A 238 20.41 -11.15 -9.11
C HIS A 238 20.48 -10.00 -8.09
N LYS A 239 19.56 -9.04 -8.18
CA LYS A 239 19.44 -7.90 -7.25
C LYS A 239 17.99 -7.71 -6.84
N MET A 240 17.77 -7.21 -5.62
CA MET A 240 16.45 -6.77 -5.19
C MET A 240 16.14 -5.42 -5.84
N GLN A 241 15.54 -5.45 -7.02
CA GLN A 241 15.16 -4.28 -7.82
C GLN A 241 13.94 -4.60 -8.69
N CYS A 242 13.14 -3.59 -9.02
CA CYS A 242 11.98 -3.74 -9.90
C CYS A 242 11.76 -2.47 -10.74
N GLY A 243 11.70 -2.63 -12.07
CA GLY A 243 11.39 -1.59 -13.04
C GLY A 243 12.61 -0.88 -13.64
N PRO A 244 12.40 0.15 -14.49
CA PRO A 244 11.12 0.78 -14.80
C PRO A 244 10.26 -0.02 -15.77
N VAL A 245 8.99 -0.21 -15.42
CA VAL A 245 8.00 -0.96 -16.19
C VAL A 245 6.98 0.00 -16.81
N SER A 246 6.79 -0.06 -18.13
CA SER A 246 5.79 0.80 -18.78
C SER A 246 4.37 0.41 -18.39
N LEU A 247 3.60 1.34 -17.83
CA LEU A 247 2.17 1.11 -17.51
C LEU A 247 1.37 0.73 -18.76
N VAL A 248 1.75 1.26 -19.93
CA VAL A 248 1.14 0.90 -21.21
C VAL A 248 1.39 -0.58 -21.55
N ALA A 249 2.58 -1.11 -21.24
CA ALA A 249 2.90 -2.52 -21.44
C ALA A 249 2.07 -3.40 -20.50
N ILE A 250 1.95 -3.03 -19.23
CA ILE A 250 1.10 -3.73 -18.25
C ILE A 250 -0.35 -3.75 -18.72
N ARG A 251 -0.90 -2.60 -19.12
CA ARG A 251 -2.29 -2.50 -19.58
C ARG A 251 -2.61 -3.34 -20.83
N ARG A 252 -1.61 -3.59 -21.68
CA ARG A 252 -1.74 -4.41 -22.90
C ARG A 252 -1.40 -5.88 -22.69
N GLY A 253 -0.79 -6.23 -21.55
CA GLY A 253 -0.25 -7.57 -21.31
C GLY A 253 1.02 -7.86 -22.12
N ASP A 254 1.77 -6.83 -22.51
CA ASP A 254 3.02 -6.95 -23.27
C ASP A 254 4.21 -7.25 -22.33
N ILE A 255 4.10 -8.36 -21.59
CA ILE A 255 5.00 -8.72 -20.49
C ILE A 255 6.41 -9.14 -20.92
N GLY A 256 6.67 -9.25 -22.22
CA GLY A 256 8.00 -9.57 -22.76
C GLY A 256 8.94 -8.36 -22.84
N LEU A 257 8.47 -7.15 -22.52
CA LEU A 257 9.27 -5.93 -22.54
C LEU A 257 9.98 -5.74 -21.20
N SER A 258 11.25 -5.33 -21.25
CA SER A 258 11.98 -4.96 -20.05
C SER A 258 11.38 -3.73 -19.37
N TYR A 259 11.43 -3.60 -18.05
CA TYR A 259 11.97 -4.54 -17.05
C TYR A 259 10.80 -5.17 -16.31
N ASP A 260 10.97 -6.35 -15.69
CA ASP A 260 10.07 -6.93 -14.67
C ASP A 260 8.56 -6.92 -14.96
N ALA A 261 8.17 -6.78 -16.23
CA ALA A 261 6.79 -6.63 -16.64
C ALA A 261 5.89 -7.82 -16.27
N PRO A 262 6.37 -9.09 -16.28
CA PRO A 262 5.57 -10.22 -15.80
C PRO A 262 5.18 -10.07 -14.32
N PHE A 263 6.12 -9.65 -13.47
CA PHE A 263 5.89 -9.47 -12.03
C PHE A 263 4.85 -8.39 -11.79
N VAL A 264 5.10 -7.16 -12.28
CA VAL A 264 4.18 -6.02 -12.11
C VAL A 264 2.81 -6.30 -12.76
N PHE A 265 2.75 -7.09 -13.84
CA PHE A 265 1.48 -7.50 -14.44
C PHE A 265 0.68 -8.41 -13.51
N ALA A 266 1.34 -9.40 -12.89
CA ALA A 266 0.70 -10.30 -11.93
C ALA A 266 0.15 -9.52 -10.72
N GLU A 267 0.91 -8.55 -10.19
CA GLU A 267 0.52 -7.74 -9.04
C GLU A 267 -0.86 -7.06 -9.18
N VAL A 268 -1.26 -6.73 -10.41
CA VAL A 268 -2.52 -6.02 -10.70
C VAL A 268 -3.57 -6.84 -11.47
N ASN A 269 -3.20 -7.98 -12.07
CA ASN A 269 -4.10 -8.77 -12.93
C ASN A 269 -4.21 -10.26 -12.59
N ALA A 270 -3.49 -10.78 -11.59
CA ALA A 270 -3.51 -12.21 -11.32
C ALA A 270 -4.92 -12.73 -10.99
N ASP A 271 -5.30 -13.87 -11.58
CA ASP A 271 -6.52 -14.57 -11.20
C ASP A 271 -6.24 -15.41 -9.95
N VAL A 272 -7.16 -15.41 -8.97
CA VAL A 272 -7.01 -16.19 -7.74
C VAL A 272 -7.68 -17.56 -7.93
N MET A 273 -6.91 -18.63 -7.79
CA MET A 273 -7.35 -20.01 -7.94
C MET A 273 -7.46 -20.65 -6.55
N HIS A 274 -8.62 -21.21 -6.23
CA HIS A 274 -8.80 -22.00 -5.02
C HIS A 274 -8.82 -23.48 -5.37
N TRP A 275 -7.94 -24.24 -4.73
CA TRP A 275 -7.78 -25.67 -4.88
C TRP A 275 -8.22 -26.37 -3.61
N GLY A 276 -8.96 -27.48 -3.76
CA GLY A 276 -9.39 -28.31 -2.65
C GLY A 276 -8.94 -29.76 -2.86
N GLU A 277 -8.66 -30.45 -1.76
CA GLU A 277 -8.31 -31.87 -1.81
C GLU A 277 -9.40 -32.69 -2.51
N ASP A 278 -8.98 -33.44 -3.53
CA ASP A 278 -9.83 -34.33 -4.30
C ASP A 278 -9.12 -35.67 -4.52
N LYS A 279 -9.66 -36.73 -3.88
CA LYS A 279 -9.11 -38.09 -3.98
C LYS A 279 -9.33 -38.72 -5.35
N ASP A 280 -10.29 -38.22 -6.12
CA ASP A 280 -10.63 -38.73 -7.44
C ASP A 280 -9.81 -38.02 -8.55
N SER A 281 -9.05 -36.98 -8.19
CA SER A 281 -8.11 -36.27 -9.08
C SER A 281 -6.76 -36.99 -9.17
N GLU A 282 -6.20 -37.12 -10.38
CA GLU A 282 -4.90 -37.78 -10.62
C GLU A 282 -3.74 -37.17 -9.84
N TRP A 283 -3.83 -35.89 -9.48
CA TRP A 283 -2.81 -35.16 -8.74
C TRP A 283 -3.29 -34.72 -7.34
N GLY A 284 -4.45 -35.21 -6.90
CA GLY A 284 -4.96 -35.01 -5.53
C GLY A 284 -5.73 -33.71 -5.27
N TRP A 285 -5.89 -32.84 -6.27
CA TRP A 285 -6.52 -31.53 -6.12
C TRP A 285 -7.52 -31.22 -7.24
N THR A 286 -8.53 -30.42 -6.94
CA THR A 286 -9.50 -29.92 -7.91
C THR A 286 -9.75 -28.42 -7.73
N ARG A 287 -10.04 -27.71 -8.82
CA ARG A 287 -10.30 -26.26 -8.77
C ARG A 287 -11.71 -25.99 -8.25
N LEU A 288 -11.81 -25.45 -7.04
CA LEU A 288 -13.08 -25.08 -6.40
C LEU A 288 -13.68 -23.81 -7.02
N LYS A 289 -12.88 -22.74 -7.04
CA LYS A 289 -13.25 -21.40 -7.50
C LYS A 289 -12.08 -20.78 -8.26
N MET A 290 -12.41 -19.92 -9.22
CA MET A 290 -11.47 -19.00 -9.84
C MET A 290 -12.08 -17.61 -9.73
N ASN A 291 -11.41 -16.73 -8.99
CA ASN A 291 -11.82 -15.34 -8.86
C ASN A 291 -10.99 -14.47 -9.81
N LYS A 292 -11.62 -14.02 -10.88
CA LYS A 292 -10.94 -13.35 -12.00
C LYS A 292 -10.81 -11.83 -11.88
N TYR A 293 -11.33 -11.27 -10.79
CA TYR A 293 -11.55 -9.82 -10.60
C TYR A 293 -11.16 -9.38 -9.18
N HIS A 294 -10.38 -10.22 -8.49
CA HIS A 294 -10.03 -9.96 -7.09
C HIS A 294 -8.82 -9.03 -6.98
N VAL A 295 -7.78 -9.27 -7.79
CA VAL A 295 -6.50 -8.58 -7.68
C VAL A 295 -6.56 -7.19 -8.31
N GLY A 296 -5.91 -6.23 -7.66
CA GLY A 296 -5.79 -4.85 -8.11
C GLY A 296 -7.11 -4.10 -8.22
N ARG A 297 -7.92 -4.09 -7.15
CA ARG A 297 -9.29 -3.53 -7.18
C ARG A 297 -9.35 -2.01 -7.27
N ALA A 298 -8.31 -1.34 -6.80
CA ALA A 298 -8.08 0.09 -7.01
C ALA A 298 -6.59 0.35 -6.97
N ILE A 299 -6.16 1.34 -7.74
CA ILE A 299 -4.78 1.82 -7.73
C ILE A 299 -4.84 3.32 -7.48
N LEU A 300 -4.49 3.75 -6.27
CA LEU A 300 -4.70 5.12 -5.80
C LEU A 300 -3.38 5.90 -5.77
N THR A 301 -3.45 7.15 -6.19
CA THR A 301 -2.41 8.16 -5.99
C THR A 301 -3.05 9.44 -5.45
N LYS A 302 -2.24 10.36 -4.92
CA LYS A 302 -2.71 11.70 -4.59
C LYS A 302 -2.90 12.46 -5.89
N GLY A 303 -4.09 13.02 -6.09
CA GLY A 303 -4.43 13.81 -7.26
C GLY A 303 -3.68 15.15 -7.32
N PRO A 304 -3.32 15.62 -8.53
CA PRO A 304 -2.56 16.85 -8.69
C PRO A 304 -3.40 18.07 -8.32
N GLY A 305 -2.80 18.97 -7.52
CA GLY A 305 -3.46 20.21 -7.07
C GLY A 305 -4.62 20.02 -6.08
N LYS A 306 -4.90 18.79 -5.65
CA LYS A 306 -5.90 18.50 -4.61
C LYS A 306 -5.23 18.35 -3.24
N ASP A 307 -5.89 18.80 -2.19
CA ASP A 307 -5.43 18.60 -0.82
C ASP A 307 -6.63 18.48 0.12
N ASP A 308 -6.68 17.42 0.92
CA ASP A 308 -7.73 17.20 1.92
C ASP A 308 -7.10 16.74 3.25
N ASP A 309 -7.02 17.60 4.25
CA ASP A 309 -6.41 17.19 5.53
C ASP A 309 -7.25 16.20 6.34
N ALA A 310 -8.57 16.25 6.16
CA ALA A 310 -9.52 15.59 7.04
C ALA A 310 -10.21 14.40 6.39
N GLY A 311 -10.10 14.24 5.08
CA GLY A 311 -10.73 13.17 4.33
C GLY A 311 -9.83 12.61 3.25
N GLU A 312 -10.47 12.11 2.22
CA GLU A 312 -9.87 11.35 1.13
C GLU A 312 -10.22 11.97 -0.23
N GLY A 313 -10.72 13.22 -0.25
CA GLY A 313 -11.14 13.90 -1.49
C GLY A 313 -9.98 14.25 -2.45
N ASP A 314 -8.74 14.11 -1.98
CA ASP A 314 -7.52 14.25 -2.78
C ASP A 314 -7.03 12.92 -3.38
N GLN A 315 -7.78 11.83 -3.23
CA GLN A 315 -7.54 10.57 -3.93
C GLN A 315 -7.82 10.72 -5.44
N GLU A 316 -6.99 10.04 -6.23
CA GLU A 316 -7.18 9.80 -7.66
C GLU A 316 -6.98 8.31 -7.94
N ASP A 317 -8.01 7.66 -8.49
CA ASP A 317 -7.94 6.26 -8.91
C ASP A 317 -7.41 6.18 -10.35
N VAL A 318 -6.24 5.56 -10.48
CA VAL A 318 -5.49 5.40 -11.72
C VAL A 318 -5.47 3.95 -12.20
N VAL A 319 -6.38 3.08 -11.71
CA VAL A 319 -6.47 1.67 -12.12
C VAL A 319 -6.55 1.49 -13.65
N ASN A 320 -7.21 2.42 -14.34
CA ASN A 320 -7.35 2.41 -15.80
C ASN A 320 -6.04 2.70 -16.56
N GLU A 321 -5.01 3.23 -15.89
CA GLU A 321 -3.67 3.37 -16.46
C GLU A 321 -2.93 2.02 -16.48
N TYR A 322 -3.24 1.13 -15.53
CA TYR A 322 -2.61 -0.18 -15.35
C TYR A 322 -3.34 -1.32 -16.03
N LYS A 323 -4.67 -1.34 -16.00
CA LYS A 323 -5.47 -2.45 -16.56
C LYS A 323 -6.72 -1.96 -17.26
N ASN A 324 -7.21 -2.79 -18.18
CA ASN A 324 -8.48 -2.53 -18.83
C ASN A 324 -9.63 -2.83 -17.87
N LYS A 325 -10.78 -2.19 -18.10
CA LYS A 325 -11.96 -2.40 -17.25
C LYS A 325 -12.34 -3.88 -17.17
N GLU A 326 -12.51 -4.36 -15.96
CA GLU A 326 -12.89 -5.75 -15.67
C GLU A 326 -14.17 -6.16 -16.41
N GLY A 327 -14.16 -7.38 -16.96
CA GLY A 327 -15.30 -7.96 -17.68
C GLY A 327 -15.38 -7.53 -19.14
N THR A 328 -14.46 -6.68 -19.61
CA THR A 328 -14.38 -6.33 -21.03
C THR A 328 -13.53 -7.34 -21.81
N THR A 329 -13.79 -7.44 -23.13
CA THR A 329 -12.97 -8.27 -24.02
C THR A 329 -11.50 -7.85 -24.01
N SER A 330 -11.21 -6.54 -23.91
CA SER A 330 -9.85 -6.01 -23.88
C SER A 330 -9.08 -6.43 -22.63
N GLU A 331 -9.75 -6.52 -21.48
CA GLU A 331 -9.17 -7.05 -20.24
C GLU A 331 -8.78 -8.52 -20.40
N ARG A 332 -9.71 -9.35 -20.88
CA ARG A 332 -9.43 -10.79 -21.10
C ARG A 332 -8.37 -11.04 -22.16
N LEU A 333 -8.34 -10.24 -23.23
CA LEU A 333 -7.31 -10.36 -24.26
C LEU A 333 -5.92 -10.00 -23.71
N ALA A 334 -5.80 -9.00 -22.82
CA ALA A 334 -4.52 -8.66 -22.19
C ALA A 334 -4.01 -9.82 -21.31
N ILE A 335 -4.88 -10.42 -20.50
CA ILE A 335 -4.54 -11.63 -19.73
C ILE A 335 -4.16 -12.80 -20.64
N HIS A 336 -4.92 -13.06 -21.71
CA HIS A 336 -4.56 -14.11 -22.67
C HIS A 336 -3.25 -13.83 -23.42
N ASN A 337 -2.93 -12.56 -23.68
CA ASN A 337 -1.65 -12.15 -24.27
C ASN A 337 -0.49 -12.48 -23.32
N ALA A 338 -0.64 -12.14 -22.03
CA ALA A 338 0.32 -12.45 -20.99
C ALA A 338 0.48 -13.97 -20.76
N ILE A 339 -0.62 -14.72 -20.70
CA ILE A 339 -0.64 -16.19 -20.53
C ILE A 339 0.12 -16.90 -21.66
N ARG A 340 0.09 -16.39 -22.90
CA ARG A 340 0.87 -16.99 -24.00
C ARG A 340 2.38 -16.95 -23.74
N GLY A 341 2.84 -16.06 -22.87
CA GLY A 341 4.22 -15.99 -22.40
C GLY A 341 4.56 -16.94 -21.24
N SER A 342 3.56 -17.60 -20.61
CA SER A 342 3.75 -18.50 -19.45
C SER A 342 3.16 -19.90 -19.70
N SER A 343 4.05 -20.91 -19.80
CA SER A 343 3.67 -22.31 -20.05
C SER A 343 2.82 -22.92 -18.93
N ARG A 344 3.06 -22.51 -17.67
CA ARG A 344 2.33 -22.97 -16.49
C ARG A 344 0.92 -22.39 -16.42
N ALA A 345 0.77 -21.09 -16.70
CA ALA A 345 -0.53 -20.43 -16.77
C ALA A 345 -1.46 -21.14 -17.76
N MET A 346 -0.96 -21.52 -18.95
CA MET A 346 -1.76 -22.25 -19.95
C MET A 346 -2.37 -23.58 -19.43
N GLN A 347 -1.73 -24.24 -18.47
CA GLN A 347 -2.25 -25.48 -17.88
C GLN A 347 -3.44 -25.22 -16.94
N TYR A 348 -3.36 -24.18 -16.09
CA TYR A 348 -4.41 -23.84 -15.12
C TYR A 348 -5.71 -23.35 -15.77
N TYR A 349 -5.62 -22.67 -16.92
CA TYR A 349 -6.81 -22.17 -17.64
C TYR A 349 -7.56 -23.22 -18.48
N ASN A 350 -6.97 -24.40 -18.73
CA ASN A 350 -7.59 -25.46 -19.54
C ASN A 350 -8.57 -26.38 -18.77
N PHE A 351 -8.82 -26.12 -17.48
CA PHE A 351 -9.71 -26.94 -16.66
C PHE A 351 -11.21 -26.69 -16.95
N LYS A 352 -11.94 -27.73 -17.38
CA LYS A 352 -13.41 -27.74 -17.54
C LYS A 352 -14.13 -28.06 -16.22
N LYS A 353 -15.32 -27.48 -16.02
CA LYS A 353 -16.16 -27.63 -14.82
C LYS A 353 -17.46 -28.36 -15.21
N ASP A 354 -17.74 -29.52 -14.61
CA ASP A 354 -19.04 -30.20 -14.65
C ASP A 354 -19.64 -30.31 -13.22
N VAL A 355 -19.70 -29.20 -12.49
CA VAL A 355 -20.32 -29.16 -11.15
C VAL A 355 -21.62 -28.37 -11.23
N LYS A 356 -22.72 -28.96 -10.77
CA LYS A 356 -24.04 -28.31 -10.70
C LYS A 356 -24.08 -27.36 -9.50
N GLU A 357 -24.13 -26.06 -9.77
CA GLU A 357 -24.26 -25.01 -8.76
C GLU A 357 -25.76 -24.66 -8.60
N ASP A 358 -26.40 -25.11 -7.52
CA ASP A 358 -27.83 -24.87 -7.24
C ASP A 358 -28.14 -24.32 -5.83
N VAL A 359 -27.08 -23.92 -5.10
CA VAL A 359 -27.17 -23.12 -3.88
C VAL A 359 -26.35 -21.84 -4.08
N THR A 360 -26.93 -20.69 -3.77
CA THR A 360 -26.25 -19.38 -3.82
C THR A 360 -25.79 -18.98 -2.42
N PHE A 361 -24.59 -18.40 -2.33
CA PHE A 361 -23.96 -17.96 -1.08
C PHE A 361 -23.51 -16.51 -1.24
N ASP A 362 -23.68 -15.72 -0.19
CA ASP A 362 -23.30 -14.29 -0.16
C ASP A 362 -22.68 -13.94 1.19
N LEU A 363 -21.38 -13.61 1.21
CA LEU A 363 -20.69 -13.11 2.39
C LEU A 363 -21.02 -11.63 2.56
N ILE A 364 -21.74 -11.28 3.63
CA ILE A 364 -22.06 -9.90 3.93
C ILE A 364 -20.79 -9.20 4.41
N GLU A 365 -20.28 -8.32 3.55
CA GLU A 365 -19.06 -7.56 3.77
C GLU A 365 -19.17 -6.64 4.98
N ILE A 366 -18.07 -6.50 5.73
CA ILE A 366 -18.03 -5.66 6.92
C ILE A 366 -17.52 -4.27 6.55
N GLU A 367 -18.42 -3.28 6.59
CA GLU A 367 -18.09 -1.91 6.16
C GLU A 367 -17.15 -1.17 7.10
N LYS A 368 -17.32 -1.29 8.43
CA LYS A 368 -16.54 -0.53 9.43
C LYS A 368 -16.63 -1.12 10.82
N ILE A 369 -15.48 -1.25 11.48
CA ILE A 369 -15.40 -1.60 12.90
C ILE A 369 -14.57 -0.56 13.62
N ILE A 370 -15.15 0.06 14.65
CA ILE A 370 -14.43 0.98 15.53
C ILE A 370 -13.73 0.15 16.61
N VAL A 371 -12.47 0.46 16.88
CA VAL A 371 -11.72 -0.16 17.97
C VAL A 371 -12.52 -0.13 19.29
N GLY A 372 -12.55 -1.26 20.01
CA GLY A 372 -13.29 -1.40 21.27
C GLY A 372 -14.69 -2.00 21.13
N ARG A 373 -15.23 -2.17 19.91
CA ARG A 373 -16.58 -2.71 19.67
C ARG A 373 -16.55 -4.15 19.14
N PRO A 374 -17.57 -4.99 19.43
CA PRO A 374 -17.75 -6.28 18.78
C PRO A 374 -18.26 -6.14 17.34
N PHE A 375 -18.14 -7.20 16.55
CA PHE A 375 -18.67 -7.28 15.18
C PHE A 375 -19.24 -8.66 14.85
N GLN A 376 -19.96 -8.78 13.75
CA GLN A 376 -20.57 -10.04 13.30
C GLN A 376 -20.22 -10.32 11.83
N VAL A 377 -19.72 -11.53 11.58
CA VAL A 377 -19.56 -12.10 10.23
C VAL A 377 -20.84 -12.82 9.87
N LYS A 378 -21.36 -12.63 8.65
CA LYS A 378 -22.63 -13.21 8.20
C LYS A 378 -22.55 -13.71 6.76
N VAL A 379 -23.03 -14.93 6.52
CA VAL A 379 -23.22 -15.51 5.17
C VAL A 379 -24.70 -15.80 4.97
N VAL A 380 -25.26 -15.32 3.87
CA VAL A 380 -26.63 -15.64 3.43
C VAL A 380 -26.57 -16.83 2.47
N VAL A 381 -27.31 -17.89 2.78
CA VAL A 381 -27.33 -19.13 2.01
C VAL A 381 -28.72 -19.35 1.44
N ARG A 382 -28.84 -19.48 0.11
CA ARG A 382 -30.12 -19.66 -0.59
C ARG A 382 -30.11 -20.92 -1.45
N ASN A 383 -31.06 -21.82 -1.25
CA ASN A 383 -31.21 -23.03 -2.06
C ASN A 383 -32.10 -22.72 -3.25
N ASP A 384 -31.53 -22.70 -4.45
CA ASP A 384 -32.24 -22.40 -5.69
C ASP A 384 -32.85 -23.66 -6.34
N SER A 385 -32.63 -24.83 -5.74
CA SER A 385 -33.19 -26.10 -6.20
C SER A 385 -34.59 -26.39 -5.60
N ASP A 386 -35.26 -27.38 -6.17
CA ASP A 386 -36.54 -27.90 -5.69
C ASP A 386 -36.38 -29.04 -4.67
N GLN A 387 -35.14 -29.37 -4.29
CA GLN A 387 -34.79 -30.45 -3.37
C GLN A 387 -34.12 -29.87 -2.12
N PRO A 388 -34.24 -30.51 -0.95
CA PRO A 388 -33.46 -30.09 0.22
C PRO A 388 -31.96 -30.22 -0.06
N ARG A 389 -31.17 -29.37 0.58
CA ARG A 389 -29.70 -29.35 0.47
C ARG A 389 -29.09 -29.35 1.86
N LYS A 390 -28.21 -30.29 2.13
CA LYS A 390 -27.41 -30.29 3.36
C LYS A 390 -26.14 -29.48 3.13
N VAL A 391 -26.00 -28.42 3.90
CA VAL A 391 -24.92 -27.45 3.80
C VAL A 391 -24.03 -27.57 5.03
N HIS A 392 -22.74 -27.74 4.80
CA HIS A 392 -21.68 -27.59 5.78
C HIS A 392 -21.08 -26.20 5.60
N ALA A 393 -21.12 -25.37 6.63
CA ALA A 393 -20.60 -24.01 6.61
C ALA A 393 -19.48 -23.83 7.63
N PHE A 394 -18.46 -23.11 7.20
CA PHE A 394 -17.25 -22.84 7.94
C PHE A 394 -16.94 -21.34 7.86
N LEU A 395 -16.84 -20.67 9.01
CA LEU A 395 -16.46 -19.27 9.14
C LEU A 395 -15.20 -19.17 9.99
N ASN A 396 -14.19 -18.49 9.48
CA ASN A 396 -12.92 -18.27 10.15
C ASN A 396 -12.56 -16.78 10.11
N SER A 397 -12.07 -16.25 11.22
CA SER A 397 -11.52 -14.90 11.33
C SER A 397 -10.09 -14.98 11.84
N ARG A 398 -9.18 -14.34 11.13
CA ARG A 398 -7.75 -14.27 11.46
C ARG A 398 -7.26 -12.82 11.42
N SER A 399 -6.27 -12.51 12.24
CA SER A 399 -5.49 -11.29 12.07
C SER A 399 -4.38 -11.52 11.07
N LEU A 400 -4.08 -10.48 10.28
CA LEU A 400 -3.05 -10.52 9.25
C LEU A 400 -2.06 -9.36 9.41
N TYR A 401 -0.82 -9.58 8.96
CA TYR A 401 -0.02 -8.46 8.47
C TYR A 401 -0.63 -7.94 7.17
N TYR A 402 -0.32 -6.68 6.82
CA TYR A 402 -0.87 -6.11 5.59
C TYR A 402 -0.42 -6.83 4.31
N THR A 403 0.66 -7.61 4.40
CA THR A 403 1.18 -8.48 3.35
C THR A 403 0.33 -9.71 3.05
N GLY A 404 -0.73 -9.95 3.84
CA GLY A 404 -1.58 -11.14 3.71
C GLY A 404 -1.16 -12.31 4.61
N VAL A 405 0.04 -12.25 5.22
CA VAL A 405 0.53 -13.29 6.13
C VAL A 405 -0.34 -13.38 7.38
N SER A 406 -0.85 -14.59 7.65
CA SER A 406 -1.67 -14.89 8.83
C SER A 406 -0.87 -14.86 10.12
N VAL A 407 -1.40 -14.20 11.15
CA VAL A 407 -0.74 -14.07 12.46
C VAL A 407 -1.42 -14.90 13.53
N SER A 408 -2.70 -14.67 13.76
CA SER A 408 -3.40 -15.29 14.87
C SER A 408 -4.84 -15.61 14.51
N HIS A 409 -5.26 -16.79 14.92
CA HIS A 409 -6.65 -17.19 14.84
C HIS A 409 -7.48 -16.39 15.85
N ILE A 410 -8.44 -15.61 15.36
CA ILE A 410 -9.33 -14.79 16.19
C ILE A 410 -10.48 -15.66 16.68
N LYS A 411 -11.28 -16.20 15.73
CA LYS A 411 -12.46 -17.01 16.03
C LYS A 411 -12.84 -17.89 14.83
N LYS A 412 -13.33 -19.09 15.13
CA LYS A 412 -13.85 -20.06 14.17
C LYS A 412 -15.23 -20.51 14.60
N ALA A 413 -16.10 -20.71 13.63
CA ALA A 413 -17.42 -21.29 13.80
C ALA A 413 -17.70 -22.25 12.65
N GLU A 414 -18.21 -23.43 12.97
CA GLU A 414 -18.61 -24.44 11.99
C GLU A 414 -20.02 -24.93 12.31
N GLY A 415 -20.76 -25.29 11.27
CA GLY A 415 -22.14 -25.72 11.42
C GLY A 415 -22.63 -26.52 10.22
N THR A 416 -23.59 -27.40 10.49
CA THR A 416 -24.28 -28.17 9.45
C THR A 416 -25.77 -27.95 9.58
N PHE A 417 -26.45 -27.66 8.48
CA PHE A 417 -27.89 -27.45 8.45
C PHE A 417 -28.50 -27.95 7.14
N VAL A 418 -29.81 -28.22 7.17
CA VAL A 418 -30.57 -28.63 5.98
C VAL A 418 -31.41 -27.46 5.51
N LEU A 419 -31.10 -26.95 4.32
CA LEU A 419 -31.86 -25.89 3.68
C LEU A 419 -33.02 -26.48 2.89
N LYS A 420 -34.25 -26.04 3.19
CA LYS A 420 -35.44 -26.45 2.45
C LYS A 420 -35.39 -25.95 0.99
N PRO A 421 -36.11 -26.58 0.06
CA PRO A 421 -36.27 -26.08 -1.31
C PRO A 421 -36.67 -24.60 -1.31
N LYS A 422 -36.02 -23.79 -2.15
CA LYS A 422 -36.29 -22.35 -2.32
C LYS A 422 -36.17 -21.49 -1.04
N ALA A 423 -35.61 -22.03 0.04
CA ALA A 423 -35.44 -21.30 1.29
C ALA A 423 -34.12 -20.52 1.34
N SER A 424 -34.03 -19.60 2.29
CA SER A 424 -32.81 -18.88 2.64
C SER A 424 -32.56 -18.98 4.15
N GLN A 425 -31.29 -19.02 4.56
CA GLN A 425 -30.87 -19.02 5.96
C GLN A 425 -29.57 -18.25 6.14
N ASP A 426 -29.47 -17.56 7.28
CA ASP A 426 -28.26 -16.86 7.69
C ASP A 426 -27.37 -17.75 8.56
N VAL A 427 -26.07 -17.73 8.28
CA VAL A 427 -25.02 -18.30 9.14
C VAL A 427 -24.17 -17.15 9.66
N ALA A 428 -23.97 -17.05 10.97
CA ALA A 428 -23.27 -15.91 11.54
C ALA A 428 -22.33 -16.27 12.70
N MET A 429 -21.27 -15.49 12.85
CA MET A 429 -20.28 -15.57 13.93
C MET A 429 -20.03 -14.19 14.53
N THR A 430 -20.29 -14.01 15.82
CA THR A 430 -20.01 -12.75 16.53
C THR A 430 -18.62 -12.78 17.18
N VAL A 431 -17.80 -11.76 16.95
CA VAL A 431 -16.46 -11.60 17.50
C VAL A 431 -16.44 -10.42 18.47
N GLN A 432 -16.00 -10.67 19.70
CA GLN A 432 -15.91 -9.68 20.79
C GLN A 432 -14.56 -8.95 20.79
N TYR A 433 -14.51 -7.73 21.35
CA TYR A 433 -13.27 -6.94 21.48
C TYR A 433 -12.12 -7.71 22.15
N SER A 434 -12.43 -8.43 23.22
CA SER A 434 -11.47 -9.26 23.95
C SER A 434 -10.91 -10.42 23.13
N GLU A 435 -11.63 -10.86 22.08
CA GLU A 435 -11.21 -11.96 21.22
C GLU A 435 -10.22 -11.51 20.14
N TYR A 436 -10.30 -10.25 19.65
CA TYR A 436 -9.49 -9.77 18.53
C TYR A 436 -8.34 -8.84 18.93
N TRP A 437 -8.51 -7.87 19.85
CA TRP A 437 -7.59 -6.72 19.91
C TRP A 437 -6.15 -7.09 20.22
N LYS A 438 -5.94 -8.01 21.18
CA LYS A 438 -4.60 -8.49 21.55
C LYS A 438 -3.95 -9.39 20.50
N LYS A 439 -4.72 -9.83 19.51
CA LYS A 439 -4.27 -10.67 18.40
C LYS A 439 -4.03 -9.86 17.12
N LEU A 440 -4.41 -8.58 17.09
CA LEU A 440 -4.14 -7.70 15.96
C LEU A 440 -2.69 -7.25 15.97
N VAL A 441 -2.15 -7.07 14.77
CA VAL A 441 -0.82 -6.52 14.54
C VAL A 441 -0.93 -5.14 13.89
N GLU A 442 0.17 -4.64 13.32
CA GLU A 442 0.23 -3.39 12.57
C GLU A 442 -0.88 -3.30 11.52
N HIS A 443 -1.36 -2.09 11.24
CA HIS A 443 -2.52 -1.81 10.38
C HIS A 443 -3.87 -2.36 10.86
N CYS A 444 -3.91 -3.17 11.93
CA CYS A 444 -5.13 -3.70 12.55
C CYS A 444 -6.05 -4.41 11.53
N MET A 445 -5.44 -5.22 10.67
CA MET A 445 -6.13 -5.95 9.60
C MET A 445 -6.68 -7.28 10.07
N MET A 446 -7.87 -7.60 9.57
CA MET A 446 -8.54 -8.86 9.77
C MET A 446 -9.03 -9.41 8.45
N LYS A 447 -8.97 -10.73 8.35
CA LYS A 447 -9.47 -11.50 7.23
C LYS A 447 -10.52 -12.49 7.67
N ILE A 448 -11.59 -12.56 6.89
CA ILE A 448 -12.63 -13.55 7.01
C ILE A 448 -12.48 -14.55 5.88
N TYR A 449 -12.54 -15.83 6.21
CA TYR A 449 -12.76 -16.90 5.25
C TYR A 449 -14.13 -17.52 5.52
N ALA A 450 -14.93 -17.61 4.48
CA ALA A 450 -16.20 -18.31 4.48
C ALA A 450 -16.14 -19.45 3.47
N ILE A 451 -16.38 -20.67 3.93
CA ILE A 451 -16.39 -21.87 3.07
C ILE A 451 -17.70 -22.59 3.32
N CYS A 452 -18.39 -22.92 2.23
CA CYS A 452 -19.63 -23.68 2.28
C CYS A 452 -19.59 -24.83 1.29
N ARG A 453 -19.97 -26.02 1.74
CA ARG A 453 -20.05 -27.23 0.92
C ARG A 453 -21.47 -27.79 0.95
N VAL A 454 -22.01 -28.06 -0.22
CA VAL A 454 -23.28 -28.74 -0.44
C VAL A 454 -22.99 -30.22 -0.63
N GLU A 455 -23.56 -31.06 0.24
CA GLU A 455 -23.25 -32.49 0.27
C GLU A 455 -23.73 -33.21 -1.00
N GLU A 456 -24.93 -32.89 -1.49
CA GLU A 456 -25.56 -33.64 -2.58
C GLU A 456 -24.98 -33.35 -3.97
N THR A 457 -24.47 -32.15 -4.20
CA THR A 457 -23.93 -31.73 -5.51
C THR A 457 -22.40 -31.69 -5.54
N GLY A 458 -21.75 -31.79 -4.38
CA GLY A 458 -20.32 -31.51 -4.25
C GLY A 458 -19.96 -30.04 -4.46
N GLN A 459 -20.96 -29.16 -4.66
CA GLN A 459 -20.72 -27.72 -4.83
C GLN A 459 -20.00 -27.17 -3.60
N THR A 460 -18.84 -26.58 -3.84
CA THR A 460 -18.06 -25.88 -2.82
C THR A 460 -17.97 -24.42 -3.22
N TRP A 461 -18.33 -23.54 -2.29
CA TRP A 461 -18.21 -22.10 -2.42
C TRP A 461 -17.26 -21.59 -1.35
N THR A 462 -16.44 -20.63 -1.73
CA THR A 462 -15.50 -19.97 -0.84
C THR A 462 -15.54 -18.48 -1.10
N ASP A 463 -15.48 -17.66 -0.08
CA ASP A 463 -15.32 -16.22 -0.21
C ASP A 463 -14.52 -15.64 0.94
N GLU A 464 -13.95 -14.47 0.69
CA GLU A 464 -13.09 -13.78 1.64
C GLU A 464 -13.42 -12.30 1.71
N ASP A 465 -13.34 -11.72 2.91
CA ASP A 465 -13.47 -10.28 3.14
C ASP A 465 -12.37 -9.81 4.09
N ASP A 466 -11.73 -8.72 3.69
CA ASP A 466 -10.62 -8.09 4.40
C ASP A 466 -11.02 -6.68 4.82
N PHE A 467 -10.82 -6.37 6.10
CA PHE A 467 -11.17 -5.07 6.65
C PHE A 467 -10.20 -4.66 7.75
N THR A 468 -10.23 -3.37 8.09
CA THR A 468 -9.39 -2.77 9.13
C THR A 468 -10.23 -2.30 10.31
N VAL A 469 -9.63 -2.34 11.50
CA VAL A 469 -10.21 -1.68 12.67
C VAL A 469 -9.87 -0.20 12.65
N GLU A 470 -10.91 0.63 12.64
CA GLU A 470 -10.76 2.08 12.60
C GLU A 470 -10.29 2.64 13.95
N LYS A 471 -9.31 3.54 13.84
CA LYS A 471 -8.67 4.26 14.93
C LYS A 471 -9.11 5.73 14.91
N PRO A 472 -9.04 6.44 16.05
CA PRO A 472 -9.29 7.88 16.06
C PRO A 472 -8.29 8.60 15.18
N ARG A 473 -8.68 9.78 14.68
CA ARG A 473 -7.80 10.69 13.95
C ARG A 473 -7.16 11.68 14.91
N LEU A 474 -5.91 12.07 14.62
CA LEU A 474 -5.21 13.11 15.37
C LEU A 474 -5.65 14.49 14.87
N GLU A 475 -6.36 15.25 15.70
CA GLU A 475 -6.73 16.63 15.38
C GLU A 475 -5.54 17.57 15.63
N ILE A 476 -5.25 18.46 14.67
CA ILE A 476 -4.17 19.46 14.79
C ILE A 476 -4.78 20.87 14.65
N LYS A 477 -4.57 21.71 15.66
CA LYS A 477 -5.00 23.13 15.68
C LYS A 477 -3.80 24.04 15.74
N ILE A 478 -3.75 25.03 14.84
CA ILE A 478 -2.71 26.08 14.85
C ILE A 478 -3.28 27.33 15.52
N GLN A 479 -2.60 27.83 16.54
CA GLN A 479 -2.98 29.07 17.21
C GLN A 479 -2.80 30.25 16.25
N LYS A 480 -3.85 31.08 16.10
CA LYS A 480 -3.85 32.23 15.18
C LYS A 480 -3.38 31.85 13.77
N GLU A 481 -3.92 30.76 13.22
CA GLU A 481 -3.54 30.16 11.92
C GLU A 481 -3.36 31.19 10.79
N LYS A 482 -4.23 32.21 10.72
CA LYS A 482 -4.19 33.26 9.68
C LYS A 482 -3.06 34.29 9.83
N GLU A 483 -2.37 34.33 10.98
CA GLU A 483 -1.31 35.29 11.29
C GLU A 483 0.09 34.65 11.27
N VAL A 484 0.19 33.37 10.94
CA VAL A 484 1.47 32.64 10.93
C VAL A 484 2.44 33.29 9.94
N ARG A 485 3.64 33.65 10.43
CA ARG A 485 4.67 34.36 9.66
C ARG A 485 6.04 33.69 9.76
N VAL A 486 6.83 33.82 8.71
CA VAL A 486 8.25 33.40 8.72
C VAL A 486 8.99 34.03 9.90
N ARG A 487 9.68 33.19 10.67
CA ARG A 487 10.49 33.55 11.85
C ARG A 487 9.71 34.22 12.99
N LYS A 488 8.39 34.07 13.07
CA LYS A 488 7.60 34.37 14.28
C LYS A 488 7.20 33.06 14.96
N MET A 489 7.31 33.00 16.29
CA MET A 489 6.97 31.80 17.05
C MET A 489 5.47 31.53 16.96
N CYS A 490 5.11 30.28 16.66
CA CYS A 490 3.72 29.81 16.56
C CYS A 490 3.51 28.59 17.46
N GLU A 491 2.26 28.26 17.73
CA GLU A 491 1.87 27.16 18.61
C GLU A 491 0.88 26.23 17.91
N ALA A 492 1.09 24.92 18.05
CA ALA A 492 0.22 23.87 17.54
C ALA A 492 -0.23 22.96 18.68
N THR A 493 -1.51 22.58 18.66
CA THR A 493 -2.13 21.65 19.61
C THR A 493 -2.60 20.40 18.90
N PHE A 494 -2.23 19.25 19.44
CA PHE A 494 -2.51 17.91 18.93
C PHE A 494 -3.47 17.23 19.91
N SER A 495 -4.57 16.65 19.44
CA SER A 495 -5.53 15.98 20.32
C SER A 495 -6.34 14.86 19.67
N PHE A 496 -6.72 13.87 20.47
CA PHE A 496 -7.72 12.85 20.13
C PHE A 496 -8.28 12.27 21.45
N THR A 497 -9.34 11.47 21.39
CA THR A 497 -9.88 10.78 22.56
C THR A 497 -9.40 9.33 22.57
N ASN A 498 -8.83 8.86 23.70
CA ASN A 498 -8.48 7.45 23.89
C ASN A 498 -9.76 6.61 23.72
N PRO A 499 -9.86 5.75 22.69
CA PRO A 499 -11.09 4.98 22.44
C PRO A 499 -11.20 3.72 23.32
N LEU A 500 -10.14 3.38 24.07
CA LEU A 500 -10.03 2.14 24.84
C LEU A 500 -10.52 2.31 26.27
N ASP A 501 -10.92 1.19 26.87
CA ASP A 501 -11.27 1.07 28.29
C ASP A 501 -10.04 0.84 29.20
N VAL A 502 -8.84 0.98 28.63
CA VAL A 502 -7.54 0.88 29.33
C VAL A 502 -6.72 2.16 29.11
N PRO A 503 -5.81 2.52 30.04
CA PRO A 503 -4.93 3.67 29.83
C PRO A 503 -3.95 3.42 28.67
N LEU A 504 -3.58 4.50 27.97
CA LEU A 504 -2.49 4.48 26.99
C LEU A 504 -1.18 4.83 27.69
N THR A 505 -0.19 3.97 27.56
CA THR A 505 1.14 4.07 28.19
C THR A 505 2.24 4.20 27.14
N ASP A 506 3.44 4.65 27.55
CA ASP A 506 4.60 4.85 26.67
C ASP A 506 4.30 5.73 25.44
N CYS A 507 3.53 6.79 25.68
CA CYS A 507 3.00 7.66 24.64
C CYS A 507 4.11 8.45 23.93
N GLN A 508 4.07 8.47 22.60
CA GLN A 508 5.04 9.11 21.72
C GLN A 508 4.33 9.87 20.59
N LEU A 509 4.84 11.04 20.26
CA LEU A 509 4.34 11.89 19.17
C LEU A 509 5.47 12.22 18.20
N SER A 510 5.35 11.77 16.95
CA SER A 510 6.21 12.19 15.84
C SER A 510 5.55 13.41 15.17
N VAL A 511 6.30 14.49 14.95
CA VAL A 511 5.81 15.70 14.28
C VAL A 511 6.78 16.12 13.19
N ASP A 512 6.26 16.43 12.00
CA ASP A 512 7.01 16.94 10.86
C ASP A 512 6.26 18.12 10.21
N GLY A 513 7.01 18.94 9.48
CA GLY A 513 6.46 20.03 8.69
C GLY A 513 7.56 20.70 7.88
N ALA A 514 7.69 20.29 6.62
CA ALA A 514 8.67 20.83 5.68
C ALA A 514 8.56 22.37 5.63
N GLY A 515 9.69 23.06 5.83
CA GLY A 515 9.72 24.53 5.92
C GLY A 515 9.04 25.15 7.16
N LEU A 516 8.36 24.38 8.01
CA LEU A 516 7.76 24.84 9.28
C LEU A 516 8.65 24.54 10.49
N MET A 517 9.16 23.31 10.55
CA MET A 517 10.04 22.83 11.63
C MET A 517 10.97 21.75 11.11
N ARG A 518 11.87 21.25 11.96
CA ARG A 518 12.60 20.00 11.73
C ARG A 518 11.76 18.84 12.29
N PRO A 519 11.86 17.61 11.75
CA PRO A 519 11.18 16.45 12.30
C PRO A 519 11.54 16.25 13.78
N ARG A 520 10.57 15.86 14.62
CA ARG A 520 10.76 15.61 16.06
C ARG A 520 10.06 14.33 16.48
N ALA A 521 10.72 13.55 17.34
CA ALA A 521 10.11 12.49 18.12
C ALA A 521 9.99 12.96 19.57
N ILE A 522 8.79 12.96 20.12
CA ILE A 522 8.47 13.53 21.43
C ILE A 522 7.89 12.44 22.33
N THR A 523 8.53 12.18 23.46
CA THR A 523 7.94 11.32 24.51
C THR A 523 6.93 12.14 25.32
N VAL A 524 5.69 11.66 25.40
CA VAL A 524 4.62 12.23 26.22
C VAL A 524 4.75 11.63 27.62
N LYS A 525 4.90 12.50 28.62
CA LYS A 525 5.26 12.08 29.99
C LYS A 525 4.15 11.39 30.78
N ASN A 526 2.89 11.67 30.47
CA ASN A 526 1.76 11.17 31.23
C ASN A 526 0.98 10.15 30.42
N ASP A 527 0.54 9.10 31.09
CA ASP A 527 -0.42 8.15 30.53
C ASP A 527 -1.77 8.85 30.26
N ILE A 528 -2.50 8.34 29.28
CA ILE A 528 -3.82 8.86 28.92
C ILE A 528 -4.86 7.89 29.48
N ALA A 529 -5.66 8.34 30.44
CA ALA A 529 -6.69 7.50 31.06
C ALA A 529 -7.71 6.93 30.04
N PRO A 530 -8.42 5.84 30.38
CA PRO A 530 -9.51 5.30 29.57
C PRO A 530 -10.51 6.39 29.17
N GLN A 531 -10.93 6.41 27.90
CA GLN A 531 -11.91 7.38 27.37
C GLN A 531 -11.53 8.87 27.54
N ALA A 532 -10.31 9.19 28.00
CA ALA A 532 -9.88 10.55 28.24
C ALA A 532 -9.33 11.20 26.96
N LYS A 533 -9.36 12.54 26.94
CA LYS A 533 -8.82 13.33 25.84
C LYS A 533 -7.31 13.51 26.00
N PHE A 534 -6.54 13.05 25.02
CA PHE A 534 -5.15 13.45 24.83
C PHE A 534 -5.07 14.88 24.32
N THR A 535 -4.16 15.69 24.87
CA THR A 535 -3.82 17.02 24.35
C THR A 535 -2.34 17.28 24.56
N HIS A 536 -1.62 17.67 23.51
CA HIS A 536 -0.24 18.11 23.58
C HIS A 536 -0.07 19.40 22.80
N THR A 537 0.67 20.36 23.35
CA THR A 537 0.92 21.65 22.73
C THR A 537 2.42 21.88 22.59
N MET A 538 2.85 22.32 21.40
CA MET A 538 4.25 22.64 21.14
C MET A 538 4.38 23.88 20.27
N ARG A 539 5.55 24.52 20.41
CA ARG A 539 5.92 25.70 19.63
C ARG A 539 6.84 25.36 18.48
N PHE A 540 6.67 26.09 17.38
CA PHE A 540 7.48 25.96 16.17
C PHE A 540 7.74 27.33 15.52
N LEU A 541 8.75 27.38 14.65
CA LEU A 541 9.23 28.62 14.02
C LEU A 541 9.27 28.43 12.50
N PRO A 542 8.26 28.91 11.75
CA PRO A 542 8.22 28.76 10.31
C PRO A 542 9.45 29.37 9.62
N ARG A 543 10.04 28.62 8.69
CA ARG A 543 11.26 29.01 7.95
C ARG A 543 10.96 29.47 6.54
N VAL A 544 9.89 28.94 5.92
CA VAL A 544 9.53 29.20 4.53
C VAL A 544 8.07 29.67 4.44
N HIS A 545 7.80 30.62 3.55
CA HIS A 545 6.46 31.17 3.30
C HIS A 545 5.68 30.35 2.26
N GLY A 546 4.37 30.56 2.18
CA GLY A 546 3.45 29.84 1.29
C GLY A 546 2.63 28.78 2.03
N GLN A 547 1.89 27.97 1.27
CA GLN A 547 1.10 26.86 1.81
C GLN A 547 2.04 25.77 2.35
N ARG A 548 1.82 25.34 3.59
CA ARG A 548 2.61 24.34 4.30
C ARG A 548 1.71 23.44 5.13
N LYS A 549 2.21 22.29 5.55
CA LYS A 549 1.45 21.30 6.32
C LYS A 549 2.24 20.83 7.53
N VAL A 550 1.55 20.76 8.66
CA VAL A 550 2.01 20.03 9.84
C VAL A 550 1.46 18.62 9.75
N ILE A 551 2.32 17.63 9.96
CA ILE A 551 1.99 16.20 9.94
C ILE A 551 2.40 15.62 11.28
N ALA A 552 1.54 14.80 11.88
CA ALA A 552 1.90 14.13 13.11
C ALA A 552 1.32 12.72 13.21
N THR A 553 2.05 11.87 13.93
CA THR A 553 1.65 10.50 14.25
C THR A 553 1.85 10.25 15.75
N PHE A 554 0.79 9.85 16.42
CA PHE A 554 0.80 9.43 17.81
C PHE A 554 0.87 7.91 17.92
N ASN A 555 1.64 7.42 18.90
CA ASN A 555 1.80 6.01 19.21
C ASN A 555 1.87 5.81 20.72
N ALA A 556 1.27 4.74 21.21
CA ALA A 556 1.32 4.25 22.58
C ALA A 556 1.41 2.71 22.53
N LYS A 557 1.67 2.08 23.67
CA LYS A 557 1.74 0.61 23.77
C LYS A 557 0.42 -0.06 23.39
N GLU A 558 -0.71 0.52 23.77
CA GLU A 558 -2.05 -0.06 23.58
C GLU A 558 -2.75 0.46 22.30
N LEU A 559 -2.30 1.60 21.76
CA LEU A 559 -2.88 2.25 20.58
C LEU A 559 -1.77 2.90 19.76
N PHE A 560 -1.59 2.45 18.52
CA PHE A 560 -0.53 2.92 17.64
C PHE A 560 -1.07 3.46 16.32
N ASP A 561 -0.24 4.25 15.66
CA ASP A 561 -0.48 4.74 14.31
C ASP A 561 -1.78 5.56 14.19
N VAL A 562 -1.92 6.54 15.10
CA VAL A 562 -2.95 7.58 15.08
C VAL A 562 -2.36 8.81 14.42
N SER A 563 -2.72 9.06 13.15
CA SER A 563 -2.13 10.13 12.34
C SER A 563 -3.09 11.28 12.07
N GLY A 564 -2.54 12.43 11.70
CA GLY A 564 -3.29 13.58 11.23
C GLY A 564 -2.40 14.63 10.57
N SER A 565 -3.01 15.52 9.80
CA SER A 565 -2.33 16.66 9.21
C SER A 565 -3.16 17.93 9.27
N LYS A 566 -2.49 19.07 9.09
CA LYS A 566 -3.12 20.38 8.98
C LYS A 566 -2.32 21.30 8.06
N THR A 567 -2.93 21.71 6.97
CA THR A 567 -2.48 22.75 6.05
C THR A 567 -2.71 24.12 6.65
N LEU A 568 -1.74 25.01 6.45
CA LEU A 568 -1.76 26.42 6.82
C LEU A 568 -0.99 27.26 5.80
N THR A 569 -1.26 28.56 5.77
CA THR A 569 -0.52 29.51 4.93
C THR A 569 0.43 30.33 5.77
N VAL A 570 1.73 30.24 5.49
CA VAL A 570 2.77 31.03 6.15
C VAL A 570 3.00 32.32 5.37
N LEU A 571 2.77 33.46 6.01
CA LEU A 571 3.01 34.78 5.46
C LEU A 571 4.50 35.14 5.50
N LYS A 572 4.92 36.01 4.58
CA LYS A 572 6.27 36.60 4.61
C LYS A 572 6.47 37.38 5.92
N ARG A 573 7.74 37.48 6.34
CA ARG A 573 8.12 38.39 7.43
C ARG A 573 7.80 39.82 6.98
N GLU A 574 7.20 40.59 7.88
CA GLU A 574 6.99 42.04 7.69
C GLU A 574 8.32 42.76 7.48
#